data_AF-A0AAU2A0L9-F1
#
_entry.id   AF-A0AAU2A0L9-F1
#
_cell.length_a   1.000
_cell.length_b   1.000
_cell.length_c   1.000
_cell.angle_alpha   90.00
_cell.angle_beta   90.00
_cell.angle_gamma   90.00
#
_symmetry.space_group_name_H-M   'P 1'
#
loop_
_entity.id
_entity.type
_entity.pdbx_description
1 polymer ?
#
loop_
_entity_poly.entity_id
_entity_poly.type
_entity_poly.pdbx_seq_one_letter_code
_entity_poly.pdbx_strand_id
1 'polypeptide(L)'
;MTQDTADLDVVGHIRIFEVPARLTAEQRAGEVCVWCSTPLPPGVPRIGLGGSLDWSPHGCTACYEAHRAWVEAYGGWASHMRGCWLCANAARCDVADGYRVQLLDAVQRTGKPPVACAQCHQEVRPSERFEPLPWEGNSAPRFDYTHIAMCVLPRYCQSCGLLIQAGEEFTTYEHQSASAGGTTVYLHVEPCRKAPALDRL
;
A
#
# COMPACT_ATOMS: atom_id res chain seq x y z
N MET A 1 -5.03 18.12 -20.59
CA MET A 1 -4.78 16.70 -20.88
C MET A 1 -4.96 15.93 -19.60
N THR A 2 -6.18 15.46 -19.35
CA THR A 2 -6.46 14.48 -18.30
C THR A 2 -5.71 13.22 -18.69
N GLN A 3 -4.64 12.87 -17.97
CA GLN A 3 -4.09 11.53 -18.06
C GLN A 3 -5.22 10.59 -17.65
N ASP A 4 -5.85 10.01 -18.67
CA ASP A 4 -6.69 8.83 -18.54
C ASP A 4 -5.83 7.84 -17.77
N THR A 5 -6.18 7.62 -16.50
CA THR A 5 -5.39 6.82 -15.59
C THR A 5 -5.41 5.43 -16.14
N ALA A 6 -4.35 5.11 -16.90
CA ALA A 6 -4.15 3.86 -17.56
C ALA A 6 -4.64 2.75 -16.65
N ASP A 7 -5.59 1.95 -17.14
CA ASP A 7 -5.93 0.68 -16.54
C ASP A 7 -4.62 0.05 -16.10
N LEU A 8 -4.48 -0.15 -14.78
CA LEU A 8 -3.27 -0.71 -14.23
C LEU A 8 -3.04 -2.02 -14.98
N ASP A 9 -1.94 -2.12 -15.73
CA ASP A 9 -1.57 -3.38 -16.38
C ASP A 9 -1.28 -4.38 -15.27
N VAL A 10 -2.31 -5.11 -14.84
CA VAL A 10 -2.24 -6.02 -13.69
C VAL A 10 -1.19 -7.08 -13.93
N VAL A 11 -1.06 -7.55 -15.18
CA VAL A 11 -0.08 -8.57 -15.56
C VAL A 11 1.33 -7.99 -15.48
N GLY A 12 1.56 -6.82 -16.08
CA GLY A 12 2.83 -6.10 -15.98
C GLY A 12 3.21 -5.79 -14.52
N HIS A 13 2.23 -5.39 -13.73
CA HIS A 13 2.39 -5.08 -12.32
C HIS A 13 2.87 -6.30 -11.53
N ILE A 14 2.16 -7.42 -11.64
CA ILE A 14 2.52 -8.65 -10.94
C ILE A 14 3.93 -9.09 -11.31
N ARG A 15 4.27 -9.04 -12.60
CA ARG A 15 5.59 -9.47 -13.11
C ARG A 15 6.74 -8.62 -12.58
N ILE A 16 6.53 -7.30 -12.45
CA ILE A 16 7.60 -6.36 -12.11
C ILE A 16 7.74 -6.19 -10.60
N PHE A 17 6.63 -6.12 -9.86
CA PHE A 17 6.63 -5.67 -8.46
C PHE A 17 6.27 -6.75 -7.44
N GLU A 18 5.52 -7.79 -7.85
CA GLU A 18 5.02 -8.81 -6.92
C GLU A 18 5.87 -10.08 -6.89
N VAL A 19 6.78 -10.26 -7.86
CA VAL A 19 7.77 -11.33 -7.82
C VAL A 19 8.85 -10.98 -6.78
N PRO A 20 9.10 -11.83 -5.76
CA PRO A 20 10.13 -11.55 -4.77
C PRO A 20 11.51 -11.33 -5.40
N ALA A 21 12.21 -10.28 -4.96
CA ALA A 21 13.54 -9.95 -5.48
C ALA A 21 14.59 -11.04 -5.20
N ARG A 22 14.36 -11.88 -4.18
CA ARG A 22 15.22 -13.02 -3.82
C ARG A 22 14.44 -14.31 -3.99
N LEU A 23 14.81 -15.07 -5.02
CA LEU A 23 14.26 -16.39 -5.32
C LEU A 23 15.31 -17.47 -5.09
N THR A 24 14.90 -18.68 -4.69
CA THR A 24 15.77 -19.87 -4.69
C THR A 24 16.12 -20.30 -6.13
N ALA A 25 17.02 -21.28 -6.29
CA ALA A 25 17.35 -21.79 -7.62
C ALA A 25 16.13 -22.44 -8.29
N GLU A 26 15.38 -23.23 -7.53
CA GLU A 26 14.16 -23.91 -7.97
C GLU A 26 13.07 -22.91 -8.37
N GLN A 27 12.91 -21.81 -7.62
CA GLN A 27 11.98 -20.74 -7.95
C GLN A 27 12.38 -19.99 -9.23
N ARG A 28 13.68 -19.70 -9.43
CA ARG A 28 14.18 -19.05 -10.65
C ARG A 28 13.99 -19.95 -11.88
N ALA A 29 14.15 -21.26 -11.72
CA ALA A 29 13.92 -22.25 -12.77
C ALA A 29 12.43 -22.53 -13.03
N GLY A 30 11.53 -22.03 -12.18
CA GLY A 30 10.08 -22.24 -12.31
C GLY A 30 9.61 -23.63 -11.88
N GLU A 31 10.42 -24.35 -11.10
CA GLU A 31 10.11 -25.70 -10.60
C GLU A 31 9.19 -25.67 -9.37
N VAL A 32 9.16 -24.54 -8.66
CA VAL A 32 8.27 -24.31 -7.52
C VAL A 32 7.66 -22.90 -7.63
N CYS A 33 6.50 -22.70 -6.99
CA CYS A 33 5.83 -21.41 -6.96
C CYS A 33 6.69 -20.33 -6.29
N VAL A 34 6.82 -19.16 -6.90
CA VAL A 34 7.60 -18.04 -6.33
C VAL A 34 7.06 -17.51 -4.99
N TRP A 35 5.76 -17.72 -4.70
CA TRP A 35 5.12 -17.18 -3.50
C TRP A 35 4.98 -18.21 -2.37
N CYS A 36 4.48 -19.41 -2.68
CA CYS A 36 4.22 -20.43 -1.65
C CYS A 36 5.22 -21.59 -1.65
N SER A 37 6.19 -21.62 -2.59
CA SER A 37 7.18 -22.69 -2.74
C SER A 37 6.60 -24.09 -3.03
N THR A 38 5.30 -24.20 -3.32
CA THR A 38 4.68 -25.46 -3.75
C THR A 38 5.31 -25.94 -5.05
N PRO A 39 5.71 -27.23 -5.16
CA PRO A 39 6.22 -27.81 -6.40
C PRO A 39 5.27 -27.67 -7.58
N LEU A 40 5.82 -27.37 -8.76
CA LEU A 40 5.12 -27.18 -10.03
C LEU A 40 5.61 -28.20 -11.08
N PRO A 41 5.39 -29.50 -10.86
CA PRO A 41 5.84 -30.53 -11.80
C PRO A 41 5.14 -30.38 -13.16
N PRO A 42 5.69 -30.99 -14.23
CA PRO A 42 5.07 -30.99 -15.55
C PRO A 42 3.61 -31.47 -15.48
N GLY A 43 2.71 -30.76 -16.18
CA GLY A 43 1.27 -31.06 -16.21
C GLY A 43 0.44 -30.36 -15.13
N VAL A 44 1.05 -29.75 -14.11
CA VAL A 44 0.34 -28.90 -13.14
C VAL A 44 0.14 -27.50 -13.73
N PRO A 45 -1.08 -26.92 -13.68
CA PRO A 45 -1.31 -25.54 -14.10
C PRO A 45 -0.39 -24.55 -13.38
N ARG A 46 0.30 -23.74 -14.16
CA ARG A 46 1.23 -22.71 -13.67
C ARG A 46 1.20 -21.49 -14.59
N ILE A 47 1.44 -20.33 -14.01
CA ILE A 47 1.42 -19.05 -14.72
C ILE A 47 2.84 -18.53 -14.82
N GLY A 48 3.31 -18.35 -16.06
CA GLY A 48 4.63 -17.76 -16.33
C GLY A 48 4.65 -16.29 -15.95
N LEU A 49 5.61 -15.90 -15.12
CA LEU A 49 5.77 -14.53 -14.63
C LEU A 49 6.78 -13.73 -15.47
N GLY A 50 6.99 -14.16 -16.72
CA GLY A 50 7.97 -13.62 -17.64
C GLY A 50 9.36 -14.22 -17.43
N GLY A 51 10.37 -13.52 -17.93
CA GLY A 51 11.77 -13.86 -17.75
C GLY A 51 12.56 -14.11 -19.03
N SER A 52 13.83 -14.45 -18.87
CA SER A 52 14.77 -14.67 -19.98
C SER A 52 15.80 -15.73 -19.63
N LEU A 53 16.14 -16.56 -20.61
CA LEU A 53 17.14 -17.62 -20.49
C LEU A 53 16.77 -18.57 -19.33
N ASP A 54 17.70 -18.81 -18.40
CA ASP A 54 17.53 -19.72 -17.26
C ASP A 54 16.69 -19.13 -16.12
N TRP A 55 16.21 -17.89 -16.29
CA TRP A 55 15.30 -17.25 -15.35
C TRP A 55 13.87 -17.29 -15.89
N SER A 56 13.08 -18.24 -15.40
CA SER A 56 11.70 -18.49 -15.80
C SER A 56 10.80 -18.72 -14.57
N PRO A 57 10.58 -17.68 -13.73
CA PRO A 57 9.75 -17.79 -12.55
C PRO A 57 8.29 -18.12 -12.90
N HIS A 58 7.68 -18.96 -12.07
CA HIS A 58 6.28 -19.34 -12.20
C HIS A 58 5.51 -19.18 -10.89
N GLY A 59 4.24 -18.81 -11.01
CA GLY A 59 3.27 -18.89 -9.92
C GLY A 59 2.37 -20.12 -10.09
N CYS A 60 1.95 -20.74 -8.99
CA CYS A 60 0.78 -21.62 -9.05
C CYS A 60 -0.47 -20.77 -9.34
N THR A 61 -1.50 -21.37 -9.95
CA THR A 61 -2.73 -20.65 -10.29
C THR A 61 -3.38 -19.98 -9.08
N ALA A 62 -3.43 -20.67 -7.93
CA ALA A 62 -4.06 -20.13 -6.72
C ALA A 62 -3.37 -18.86 -6.21
N CYS A 63 -2.02 -18.84 -6.12
CA CYS A 63 -1.29 -17.65 -5.71
C CYS A 63 -1.40 -16.55 -6.78
N TYR A 64 -1.30 -16.88 -8.07
CA TYR A 64 -1.43 -15.88 -9.12
C TYR A 64 -2.78 -15.15 -9.05
N GLU A 65 -3.88 -15.88 -8.91
CA GLU A 65 -5.22 -15.27 -8.80
C GLU A 65 -5.40 -14.49 -7.48
N ALA A 66 -4.74 -14.89 -6.39
CA ALA A 66 -4.76 -14.12 -5.15
C ALA A 66 -4.02 -12.78 -5.30
N HIS A 67 -2.82 -12.78 -5.88
CA HIS A 67 -2.06 -11.56 -6.14
C HIS A 67 -2.78 -10.66 -7.16
N ARG A 68 -3.35 -11.25 -8.21
CA ARG A 68 -4.19 -10.53 -9.18
C ARG A 68 -5.38 -9.85 -8.52
N ALA A 69 -6.15 -10.58 -7.73
CA ALA A 69 -7.30 -10.02 -7.01
C ALA A 69 -6.89 -8.86 -6.07
N TRP A 70 -5.72 -8.95 -5.43
CA TRP A 70 -5.20 -7.88 -4.59
C TRP A 70 -4.87 -6.62 -5.40
N VAL A 71 -4.16 -6.75 -6.51
CA VAL A 71 -3.81 -5.64 -7.40
C VAL A 71 -5.06 -5.00 -8.01
N GLU A 72 -6.01 -5.81 -8.48
CA GLU A 72 -7.28 -5.35 -9.04
C GLU A 72 -8.14 -4.62 -8.00
N ALA A 73 -8.26 -5.18 -6.78
CA ALA A 73 -9.01 -4.55 -5.71
C ALA A 73 -8.41 -3.19 -5.33
N TYR A 74 -7.09 -3.10 -5.19
CA TYR A 74 -6.43 -1.82 -4.90
C TYR A 74 -6.61 -0.80 -6.02
N GLY A 75 -6.30 -1.20 -7.26
CA GLY A 75 -6.37 -0.30 -8.43
C GLY A 75 -7.79 0.18 -8.69
N GLY A 76 -8.78 -0.71 -8.62
CA GLY A 76 -10.20 -0.38 -8.76
C GLY A 76 -10.68 0.55 -7.64
N TRP A 77 -10.26 0.31 -6.41
CA TRP A 77 -10.60 1.17 -5.27
C TRP A 77 -10.00 2.57 -5.40
N ALA A 78 -8.69 2.67 -5.65
CA ALA A 78 -8.01 3.94 -5.82
C ALA A 78 -8.59 4.74 -7.01
N SER A 79 -8.92 4.06 -8.11
CA SER A 79 -9.58 4.68 -9.25
C SER A 79 -10.98 5.21 -8.90
N HIS A 80 -11.80 4.41 -8.21
CA HIS A 80 -13.13 4.81 -7.77
C HIS A 80 -13.10 6.06 -6.88
N MET A 81 -12.17 6.12 -5.92
CA MET A 81 -12.08 7.25 -4.99
C MET A 81 -11.83 8.58 -5.68
N ARG A 82 -11.05 8.61 -6.78
CA ARG A 82 -10.79 9.84 -7.55
C ARG A 82 -12.04 10.47 -8.15
N GLY A 83 -13.05 9.65 -8.48
CA GLY A 83 -14.29 10.11 -9.12
C GLY A 83 -15.52 10.14 -8.20
N CYS A 84 -15.43 9.59 -6.99
CA CYS A 84 -16.58 9.39 -6.12
C CYS A 84 -16.74 10.53 -5.11
N TRP A 85 -17.83 11.30 -5.25
CA TRP A 85 -18.17 12.41 -4.34
C TRP A 85 -18.26 11.98 -2.87
N LEU A 86 -18.82 10.81 -2.57
CA LEU A 86 -18.93 10.30 -1.20
C LEU A 86 -17.54 10.05 -0.60
N CYS A 87 -16.65 9.43 -1.37
CA CYS A 87 -15.27 9.19 -0.94
C CYS A 87 -14.52 10.51 -0.73
N ALA A 88 -14.67 11.48 -1.64
CA ALA A 88 -14.04 12.80 -1.53
C ALA A 88 -14.45 13.57 -0.26
N ASN A 89 -15.61 13.25 0.32
CA ASN A 89 -16.10 13.85 1.56
C ASN A 89 -15.95 12.92 2.78
N ALA A 90 -15.11 11.88 2.70
CA ALA A 90 -14.93 10.85 3.74
C ALA A 90 -16.23 10.17 4.21
N ALA A 91 -17.32 10.29 3.44
CA ALA A 91 -18.61 9.70 3.74
C ALA A 91 -18.59 8.19 3.47
N ARG A 92 -19.59 7.46 3.97
CA ARG A 92 -19.73 6.03 3.66
C ARG A 92 -20.07 5.84 2.18
N CYS A 93 -19.46 4.84 1.57
CA CYS A 93 -19.64 4.49 0.17
C CYS A 93 -19.60 2.98 0.01
N ASP A 94 -20.72 2.38 -0.38
CA ASP A 94 -20.86 0.92 -0.46
C ASP A 94 -19.90 0.29 -1.49
N VAL A 95 -19.58 1.03 -2.56
CA VAL A 95 -18.61 0.57 -3.57
C VAL A 95 -17.20 0.50 -2.97
N ALA A 96 -16.78 1.53 -2.26
CA ALA A 96 -15.49 1.55 -1.55
C ALA A 96 -15.44 0.45 -0.46
N ASP A 97 -16.54 0.24 0.28
CA ASP A 97 -16.63 -0.85 1.26
C ASP A 97 -16.53 -2.24 0.59
N GLY A 98 -17.12 -2.42 -0.59
CA GLY A 98 -16.98 -3.64 -1.39
C GLY A 98 -15.52 -3.92 -1.77
N TYR A 99 -14.79 -2.91 -2.26
CA TYR A 99 -13.37 -3.03 -2.55
C TYR A 99 -12.54 -3.34 -1.29
N ARG A 100 -12.85 -2.71 -0.16
CA ARG A 100 -12.18 -2.96 1.12
C ARG A 100 -12.28 -4.42 1.54
N VAL A 101 -13.47 -5.02 1.41
CA VAL A 101 -13.69 -6.45 1.70
C VAL A 101 -12.87 -7.33 0.75
N GLN A 102 -12.92 -7.06 -0.56
CA GLN A 102 -12.16 -7.82 -1.57
C GLN A 102 -10.65 -7.74 -1.32
N LEU A 103 -10.15 -6.55 -0.96
CA LEU A 103 -8.74 -6.33 -0.65
C LEU A 103 -8.31 -7.14 0.58
N LEU A 104 -9.07 -7.09 1.68
CA LEU A 104 -8.74 -7.81 2.91
C LEU A 104 -8.71 -9.33 2.70
N ASP A 105 -9.67 -9.87 1.92
CA ASP A 105 -9.67 -11.27 1.50
C ASP A 105 -8.42 -11.61 0.67
N ALA A 106 -8.06 -10.76 -0.30
CA ALA A 106 -6.89 -10.99 -1.14
C ALA A 106 -5.56 -10.89 -0.36
N VAL A 107 -5.45 -9.97 0.61
CA VAL A 107 -4.30 -9.89 1.54
C VAL A 107 -4.14 -11.20 2.31
N GLN A 108 -5.24 -11.73 2.85
CA GLN A 108 -5.22 -13.01 3.55
C GLN A 108 -4.77 -14.16 2.64
N ARG A 109 -5.30 -14.24 1.41
CA ARG A 109 -4.96 -15.31 0.44
C ARG A 109 -3.53 -15.22 -0.10
N THR A 110 -2.96 -14.03 -0.20
CA THR A 110 -1.58 -13.82 -0.65
C THR A 110 -0.55 -14.05 0.46
N GLY A 111 -0.98 -14.10 1.73
CA GLY A 111 -0.06 -14.16 2.87
C GLY A 111 0.75 -12.87 3.05
N LYS A 112 0.30 -11.75 2.46
CA LYS A 112 0.90 -10.43 2.69
C LYS A 112 0.74 -10.03 4.16
N PRO A 113 1.63 -9.17 4.69
CA PRO A 113 1.43 -8.58 6.00
C PRO A 113 0.05 -7.92 6.11
N PRO A 114 -0.53 -7.86 7.31
CA PRO A 114 -1.76 -7.12 7.54
C PRO A 114 -1.66 -5.68 7.03
N VAL A 115 -2.79 -5.15 6.53
CA VAL A 115 -2.91 -3.76 6.09
C VAL A 115 -2.52 -2.85 7.24
N ALA A 116 -1.51 -2.02 7.04
CA ALA A 116 -1.08 -1.01 8.02
C ALA A 116 -1.29 0.39 7.45
N CYS A 117 -1.66 1.32 8.31
CA CYS A 117 -1.76 2.72 7.94
C CYS A 117 -0.35 3.29 7.71
N ALA A 118 -0.11 3.88 6.54
CA ALA A 118 1.16 4.51 6.19
C ALA A 118 1.49 5.73 7.07
N GLN A 119 0.49 6.34 7.73
CA GLN A 119 0.69 7.52 8.57
C GLN A 119 1.00 7.16 10.04
N CYS A 120 0.25 6.25 10.66
CA CYS A 120 0.46 5.89 12.07
C CYS A 120 1.21 4.56 12.27
N HIS A 121 1.47 3.83 11.19
CA HIS A 121 2.12 2.51 11.15
C HIS A 121 1.41 1.42 11.97
N GLN A 122 0.16 1.66 12.40
CA GLN A 122 -0.64 0.65 13.06
C GLN A 122 -1.36 -0.22 12.03
N GLU A 123 -1.46 -1.51 12.35
CA GLU A 123 -2.35 -2.42 11.63
C GLU A 123 -3.78 -1.90 11.70
N VAL A 124 -4.45 -1.89 10.55
CA VAL A 124 -5.84 -1.47 10.42
C VAL A 124 -6.73 -2.65 10.78
N ARG A 125 -7.59 -2.46 11.78
CA ARG A 125 -8.53 -3.50 12.19
C ARG A 125 -9.63 -3.67 11.14
N PRO A 126 -10.20 -4.87 10.96
CA PRO A 126 -11.28 -5.09 10.00
C PRO A 126 -12.51 -4.17 10.17
N SER A 127 -12.79 -3.75 11.42
CA SER A 127 -13.88 -2.81 11.74
C SER A 127 -13.57 -1.35 11.42
N GLU A 128 -12.30 -1.00 11.22
CA GLU A 128 -11.86 0.36 10.95
C GLU A 128 -12.07 0.73 9.48
N ARG A 129 -12.34 2.01 9.24
CA ARG A 129 -12.39 2.56 7.90
C ARG A 129 -11.00 3.02 7.50
N PHE A 130 -10.59 2.65 6.30
CA PHE A 130 -9.33 3.05 5.70
C PHE A 130 -9.53 3.14 4.19
N GLU A 131 -8.57 3.77 3.52
CA GLU A 131 -8.56 3.99 2.10
C GLU A 131 -7.17 3.75 1.50
N PRO A 132 -7.07 3.33 0.24
CA PRO A 132 -5.80 3.30 -0.48
C PRO A 132 -5.25 4.71 -0.59
N LEU A 133 -3.94 4.84 -0.35
CA LEU A 133 -3.23 6.09 -0.57
C LEU A 133 -2.92 6.19 -2.07
N PRO A 134 -3.45 7.19 -2.80
CA PRO A 134 -3.14 7.36 -4.20
C PRO A 134 -1.63 7.54 -4.38
N TRP A 135 -1.05 6.75 -5.28
CA TRP A 135 0.35 6.90 -5.62
C TRP A 135 0.50 7.85 -6.81
N GLU A 136 1.19 8.98 -6.60
CA GLU A 136 1.46 10.00 -7.63
C GLU A 136 2.94 10.09 -8.03
N GLY A 137 3.73 9.05 -7.74
CA GLY A 137 5.17 9.03 -8.00
C GLY A 137 5.55 8.59 -9.43
N ASN A 138 6.86 8.60 -9.69
CA ASN A 138 7.52 8.09 -10.90
C ASN A 138 8.40 6.84 -10.63
N SER A 139 8.40 6.33 -9.40
CA SER A 139 9.06 5.11 -8.95
C SER A 139 8.17 3.84 -9.06
N ALA A 140 8.50 2.75 -8.36
CA ALA A 140 7.58 1.61 -8.24
C ALA A 140 6.24 2.03 -7.57
N PRO A 141 5.08 1.48 -8.00
CA PRO A 141 3.81 1.74 -7.35
C PRO A 141 3.87 1.32 -5.88
N ARG A 142 3.33 2.17 -5.01
CA ARG A 142 3.19 1.85 -3.58
C ARG A 142 1.73 1.53 -3.26
N PHE A 143 1.53 0.41 -2.57
CA PHE A 143 0.22 -0.02 -2.09
C PHE A 143 0.11 0.33 -0.62
N ASP A 144 -0.06 1.62 -0.38
CA ASP A 144 -0.14 2.20 0.95
C ASP A 144 -1.61 2.45 1.30
N TYR A 145 -1.92 2.52 2.60
CA TYR A 145 -3.28 2.70 3.09
C TYR A 145 -3.30 3.78 4.18
N THR A 146 -4.40 4.48 4.35
CA THR A 146 -4.58 5.45 5.45
C THR A 146 -5.94 5.29 6.11
N HIS A 147 -6.08 5.62 7.39
CA HIS A 147 -7.38 5.59 8.06
C HIS A 147 -8.29 6.70 7.53
N ILE A 148 -9.57 6.39 7.29
CA ILE A 148 -10.57 7.41 6.94
C ILE A 148 -11.01 8.10 8.22
N ALA A 149 -10.86 9.42 8.25
CA ALA A 149 -11.16 10.29 9.39
C ALA A 149 -10.28 10.01 10.62
N MET A 150 -9.16 10.73 10.68
CA MET A 150 -8.16 10.81 11.74
C MET A 150 -7.61 9.46 12.22
N CYS A 151 -6.34 9.20 11.93
CA CYS A 151 -5.52 8.31 12.75
C CYS A 151 -5.56 8.81 14.20
N VAL A 152 -6.50 8.30 14.99
CA VAL A 152 -6.55 8.44 16.44
C VAL A 152 -5.45 7.54 16.98
N LEU A 153 -4.17 7.95 16.86
CA LEU A 153 -2.98 7.50 17.59
C LEU A 153 -1.70 7.82 16.77
N PRO A 154 -0.57 7.91 17.46
CA PRO A 154 -0.13 9.07 18.20
C PRO A 154 0.61 10.08 17.31
N ARG A 155 0.66 11.34 17.74
CA ARG A 155 1.25 12.43 16.97
C ARG A 155 2.77 12.27 17.00
N TYR A 156 3.42 11.92 15.89
CA TYR A 156 4.88 11.98 15.83
C TYR A 156 5.29 13.39 15.43
N CYS A 157 6.25 13.96 16.14
CA CYS A 157 6.83 15.22 15.74
C CYS A 157 7.63 15.00 14.44
N GLN A 158 7.22 15.63 13.33
CA GLN A 158 7.90 15.47 12.04
C GLN A 158 9.36 15.97 12.08
N SER A 159 9.68 16.89 12.99
CA SER A 159 11.04 17.40 13.17
C SER A 159 11.98 16.38 13.85
N CYS A 160 11.57 15.74 14.95
CA CYS A 160 12.46 14.85 15.71
C CYS A 160 12.17 13.34 15.56
N GLY A 161 11.05 12.98 14.94
CA GLY A 161 10.56 11.62 14.80
C GLY A 161 10.11 10.98 16.12
N LEU A 162 10.03 11.75 17.21
CA LEU A 162 9.60 11.25 18.50
C LEU A 162 8.08 11.31 18.63
N LEU A 163 7.56 10.34 19.38
CA LEU A 163 6.19 10.26 19.83
C LEU A 163 5.86 11.47 20.72
N ILE A 164 4.87 12.29 20.34
CA ILE A 164 4.28 13.34 21.17
C ILE A 164 3.33 12.65 22.16
N GLN A 165 3.66 12.74 23.45
CA GLN A 165 2.90 12.11 24.53
C GLN A 165 1.60 12.87 24.83
N ALA A 166 0.67 12.21 25.51
CA ALA A 166 -0.52 12.89 26.01
C ALA A 166 -0.13 14.03 26.97
N GLY A 167 -0.62 15.24 26.69
CA GLY A 167 -0.32 16.45 27.47
C GLY A 167 0.92 17.23 27.03
N GLU A 168 1.72 16.73 26.08
CA GLU A 168 2.76 17.54 25.46
C GLU A 168 2.15 18.58 24.52
N GLU A 169 2.66 19.81 24.56
CA GLU A 169 2.27 20.86 23.62
C GLU A 169 2.87 20.60 22.23
N PHE A 170 2.05 20.80 21.21
CA PHE A 170 2.45 20.68 19.81
C PHE A 170 1.69 21.71 18.98
N THR A 171 2.28 22.07 17.86
CA THR A 171 1.63 22.84 16.80
C THR A 171 1.27 21.91 15.65
N THR A 172 0.22 22.28 14.91
CA THR A 172 -0.23 21.56 13.72
C THR A 172 -0.09 22.43 12.50
N TYR A 173 0.44 21.85 11.42
CA TYR A 173 0.43 22.48 10.11
C TYR A 173 -0.34 21.58 9.15
N GLU A 174 -1.32 22.16 8.47
CA GLU A 174 -1.94 21.49 7.34
C GLU A 174 -0.98 21.59 6.15
N HIS A 175 -0.35 20.48 5.82
CA HIS A 175 0.41 20.38 4.60
C HIS A 175 -0.53 19.95 3.48
N GLN A 176 -0.99 20.91 2.68
CA GLN A 176 -1.71 20.61 1.45
C GLN A 176 -0.75 19.96 0.45
N SER A 177 -0.68 18.63 0.52
CA SER A 177 -0.14 17.82 -0.56
C SER A 177 -1.23 17.64 -1.62
N ALA A 178 -0.89 17.94 -2.87
CA ALA A 178 -1.77 17.66 -4.01
C ALA A 178 -2.16 16.17 -4.11
N SER A 179 -1.37 15.27 -3.51
CA SER A 179 -1.50 13.82 -3.64
C SER A 179 -2.21 13.10 -2.50
N ALA A 180 -2.39 13.76 -1.34
CA ALA A 180 -2.85 13.10 -0.10
C ALA A 180 -4.07 13.77 0.54
N GLY A 181 -4.74 14.70 -0.14
CA GLY A 181 -5.94 15.36 0.40
C GLY A 181 -5.67 16.26 1.62
N GLY A 182 -4.42 16.68 1.82
CA GLY A 182 -3.98 17.40 3.01
C GLY A 182 -3.52 16.46 4.12
N THR A 183 -2.25 16.58 4.54
CA THR A 183 -1.71 15.84 5.68
C THR A 183 -1.54 16.80 6.85
N THR A 184 -2.12 16.47 8.01
CA THR A 184 -1.83 17.19 9.25
C THR A 184 -0.47 16.77 9.79
N VAL A 185 0.46 17.71 9.81
CA VAL A 185 1.79 17.58 10.40
C VAL A 185 1.73 18.02 11.85
N TYR A 186 2.37 17.29 12.74
CA TYR A 186 2.52 17.64 14.16
C TYR A 186 3.98 17.99 14.44
N LEU A 187 4.24 19.09 15.16
CA LEU A 187 5.58 19.47 15.66
C LEU A 187 5.49 19.79 17.15
N HIS A 188 6.46 19.35 17.95
CA HIS A 188 6.58 19.83 19.34
C HIS A 188 6.69 21.36 19.36
N VAL A 189 5.97 22.02 20.29
CA VAL A 189 6.22 23.44 20.59
C VAL A 189 7.61 23.53 21.22
N GLU A 190 8.38 24.55 20.83
CA GLU A 190 9.80 24.63 21.16
C GLU A 190 10.11 24.49 22.67
N PRO A 191 11.25 23.85 23.01
CA PRO A 191 12.20 23.24 22.09
C PRO A 191 11.80 21.80 21.72
N CYS A 192 11.72 21.53 20.41
CA CYS A 192 11.66 20.16 19.89
C CYS A 192 12.94 19.44 20.32
N ARG A 193 12.82 18.30 21.03
CA ARG A 193 13.94 17.60 21.71
C ARG A 193 15.14 17.19 20.83
N LYS A 194 15.08 17.40 19.50
CA LYS A 194 16.20 17.16 18.56
C LYS A 194 16.52 18.33 17.64
N ALA A 195 16.01 19.54 17.83
CA ALA A 195 16.59 20.65 17.07
C ALA A 195 18.02 20.85 17.60
N PRO A 196 19.11 20.54 16.84
CA PRO A 196 20.33 21.28 17.10
C PRO A 196 19.94 22.75 16.97
N ALA A 197 20.42 23.60 17.87
CA ALA A 197 20.26 25.03 17.75
C ALA A 197 20.60 25.42 16.32
N LEU A 198 19.58 25.68 15.49
CA LEU A 198 19.76 26.38 14.25
C LEU A 198 20.01 27.81 14.71
N ASP A 199 21.29 28.06 15.02
CA ASP A 199 21.80 29.40 15.21
C ASP A 199 21.28 30.25 14.06
N ARG A 200 20.55 31.29 14.45
CA ARG A 200 20.03 32.32 13.56
C ARG A 200 21.17 32.85 12.71
N LEU A 201 21.12 32.57 11.41
CA LEU A 201 21.78 33.34 10.36
C LEU A 201 20.69 34.01 9.51
#